data_AF-A0A524JUZ6-F1
#
_entry.id   AF-A0A524JUZ6-F1
#
_cell.length_a   1.000
_cell.length_b   1.000
_cell.length_c   1.000
_cell.angle_alpha   90.00
_cell.angle_beta   90.00
_cell.angle_gamma   90.00
#
_symmetry.space_group_name_H-M   'P 1'
#
loop_
_entity.id
_entity.type
_entity.pdbx_description
1 polymer ?
#
loop_
_entity_poly.entity_id
_entity_poly.type
_entity_poly.pdbx_seq_one_letter_code
_entity_poly.pdbx_strand_id
1 'polypeptide(L)'
;MNSKGRSLADFRLAILAFFIFLVLFIYSSLNLKNVDLGYRQHELLLAEKTLRLEIDSLQARRAELLNLERMEKIVVEKLGYQYPEAGQIIKVIVDDNE
;
A
#
# COMPACT_ATOMS: atom_id res chain seq x y z
N MET A 1 -45.23 35.90 42.28
CA MET A 1 -45.86 34.72 41.67
C MET A 1 -45.34 34.58 40.24
N ASN A 2 -44.40 33.66 39.97
CA ASN A 2 -44.13 33.04 38.65
C ASN A 2 -42.97 32.02 38.74
N SER A 3 -43.03 31.09 39.70
CA SER A 3 -42.07 29.98 39.78
C SER A 3 -42.16 29.02 38.58
N LYS A 4 -43.37 28.86 38.02
CA LYS A 4 -43.64 28.01 36.85
C LYS A 4 -43.00 28.53 35.55
N GLY A 5 -42.88 29.84 35.38
CA GLY A 5 -42.28 30.45 34.19
C GLY A 5 -40.75 30.32 34.14
N ARG A 6 -40.07 30.40 35.29
CA ARG A 6 -38.62 30.14 35.40
C ARG A 6 -38.29 28.68 35.12
N SER A 7 -39.04 27.75 35.72
CA SER A 7 -38.85 26.30 35.51
C SER A 7 -38.93 25.87 34.03
N LEU A 8 -39.87 26.43 33.25
CA LEU A 8 -39.96 26.15 31.81
C LEU A 8 -38.81 26.75 31.00
N ALA A 9 -38.33 27.94 31.37
CA ALA A 9 -37.19 28.57 30.72
C ALA A 9 -35.89 27.80 31.01
N ASP A 10 -35.69 27.39 32.26
CA ASP A 10 -34.54 26.59 32.70
C ASP A 10 -34.53 25.23 32.00
N PHE A 11 -35.70 24.58 31.84
CA PHE A 11 -35.83 23.33 31.10
C PHE A 11 -35.49 23.47 29.62
N ARG A 12 -35.96 24.55 28.96
CA ARG A 12 -35.60 24.85 27.57
C ARG A 12 -34.10 25.11 27.41
N LEU A 13 -33.49 25.81 28.37
CA LEU A 13 -32.08 26.12 28.37
C LEU A 13 -31.23 24.86 28.59
N ALA A 14 -31.68 23.95 29.47
CA ALA A 14 -31.07 22.64 29.67
C ALA A 14 -31.14 21.77 28.41
N ILE A 15 -32.29 21.75 27.70
CA ILE A 15 -32.42 21.05 26.41
C ILE A 15 -31.47 21.64 25.38
N LEU A 16 -31.42 22.96 25.25
CA LEU A 16 -30.52 23.62 24.30
C LEU A 16 -29.05 23.31 24.61
N ALA A 17 -28.66 23.39 25.89
CA ALA A 17 -27.32 23.05 26.35
C ALA A 17 -26.99 21.58 26.07
N PHE A 18 -27.94 20.67 26.26
CA PHE A 18 -27.78 19.25 25.95
C PHE A 18 -27.51 19.03 24.46
N PHE A 19 -28.27 19.68 23.56
CA PHE A 19 -28.05 19.56 22.12
C PHE A 19 -26.70 20.14 21.69
N ILE A 20 -26.30 21.29 22.25
CA ILE A 20 -24.99 21.88 22.00
C ILE A 20 -23.89 20.91 22.45
N PHE A 21 -24.01 20.37 23.66
CA PHE A 21 -23.08 19.36 24.17
C PHE A 21 -23.04 18.11 23.30
N LEU A 22 -24.18 17.60 22.86
CA LEU A 22 -24.28 16.42 22.01
C LEU A 22 -23.55 16.63 20.68
N VAL A 23 -23.75 17.78 20.03
CA VAL A 23 -23.06 18.12 18.78
C VAL A 23 -21.56 18.21 18.99
N LEU A 24 -21.11 18.90 20.05
CA LEU A 24 -19.68 19.02 20.37
C LEU A 24 -19.06 17.66 20.73
N PHE A 25 -19.78 16.82 21.45
CA PHE A 25 -19.35 15.48 21.83
C PHE A 25 -19.19 14.58 20.60
N ILE A 26 -20.16 14.58 19.69
CA ILE A 26 -20.09 13.83 18.43
C ILE A 26 -18.93 14.32 17.59
N TYR A 27 -18.78 15.64 17.42
CA TYR A 27 -17.68 16.23 16.67
C TYR A 27 -16.31 15.85 17.24
N SER A 28 -16.12 15.98 18.56
CA SER A 28 -14.88 15.63 19.23
C SER A 28 -14.55 14.13 19.09
N SER A 29 -15.55 13.26 19.26
CA SER A 29 -15.40 11.81 19.11
C SER A 29 -15.01 11.40 17.69
N LEU A 30 -15.65 12.00 16.67
CA LEU A 30 -15.31 11.76 15.27
C LEU A 30 -13.91 12.29 14.94
N ASN A 31 -13.54 13.45 15.47
CA ASN A 31 -12.24 14.04 15.20
C ASN A 31 -11.10 13.20 15.79
N LEU A 32 -11.26 12.66 17.00
CA LEU A 32 -10.31 11.72 17.61
C LEU A 32 -10.12 10.46 16.75
N LYS A 33 -11.20 9.91 16.18
CA LYS A 33 -11.13 8.75 15.29
C LYS A 33 -10.44 9.07 13.96
N ASN A 34 -10.68 10.25 13.40
CA ASN A 34 -10.03 10.69 12.16
C ASN A 34 -8.52 10.86 12.31
N VAL A 35 -8.05 11.28 13.50
CA VAL A 35 -6.61 11.40 13.77
C VAL A 35 -5.92 10.04 13.73
N ASP A 36 -6.47 9.00 14.39
CA ASP A 36 -5.92 7.64 14.34
C ASP A 36 -5.96 7.08 12.90
N LEU A 37 -7.04 7.32 12.17
CA LEU A 37 -7.16 6.91 10.78
C LEU A 37 -6.08 7.55 9.89
N GLY A 38 -5.82 8.84 10.10
CA GLY A 38 -4.81 9.59 9.35
C GLY A 38 -3.39 9.06 9.59
N TYR A 39 -3.05 8.71 10.82
CA TYR A 39 -1.74 8.12 11.13
C TYR A 39 -1.57 6.75 10.46
N ARG A 40 -2.55 5.85 10.58
CA ARG A 40 -2.50 4.54 9.93
C ARG A 40 -2.41 4.66 8.41
N GLN A 41 -3.16 5.60 7.82
CA GLN A 41 -3.09 5.85 6.39
C GLN A 41 -1.69 6.34 5.98
N HIS A 42 -1.07 7.21 6.78
CA HIS A 42 0.28 7.68 6.50
C HIS A 42 1.32 6.55 6.58
N GLU A 43 1.24 5.70 7.60
CA GLU A 43 2.11 4.53 7.73
C GLU A 43 1.97 3.58 6.54
N LEU A 44 0.73 3.30 6.11
CA LEU A 44 0.47 2.47 4.94
C LEU A 44 1.04 3.06 3.65
N LEU A 45 0.92 4.37 3.45
CA LEU A 45 1.49 5.06 2.28
C LEU A 45 3.03 5.01 2.28
N LEU A 46 3.65 5.14 3.46
CA LEU A 46 5.10 5.00 3.59
C LEU A 46 5.54 3.56 3.27
N ALA A 47 4.83 2.57 3.80
CA ALA A 47 5.10 1.17 3.51
C ALA A 47 4.94 0.84 2.02
N GLU A 48 3.86 1.32 1.36
CA GLU A 48 3.66 1.15 -0.08
C GLU A 48 4.82 1.75 -0.88
N LYS A 49 5.27 2.95 -0.52
CA LYS A 49 6.37 3.63 -1.20
C LYS A 49 7.68 2.84 -1.08
N THR A 50 8.00 2.34 0.11
CA THR A 50 9.20 1.52 0.33
C THR A 50 9.14 0.22 -0.47
N LEU A 51 8.00 -0.47 -0.46
CA LEU A 51 7.82 -1.71 -1.20
C LEU A 51 7.92 -1.50 -2.72
N ARG A 52 7.38 -0.39 -3.25
CA ARG A 52 7.55 -0.05 -4.67
C ARG A 52 9.01 0.13 -5.05
N LEU A 53 9.78 0.87 -4.24
CA LEU A 53 11.21 1.06 -4.48
C LEU A 53 11.96 -0.28 -4.43
N GLU A 54 11.59 -1.17 -3.51
CA GLU A 54 12.17 -2.50 -3.43
C GLU A 54 11.84 -3.33 -4.68
N ILE A 55 10.59 -3.34 -5.13
CA ILE A 55 10.18 -4.00 -6.38
C ILE A 55 11.00 -3.47 -7.56
N ASP A 56 11.12 -2.16 -7.71
CA ASP A 56 11.89 -1.55 -8.81
C ASP A 56 13.36 -1.99 -8.76
N SER A 57 13.94 -2.03 -7.55
CA SER A 57 15.32 -2.50 -7.35
C SER A 57 15.50 -3.98 -7.71
N LEU A 58 14.53 -4.82 -7.36
CA LEU A 58 14.54 -6.25 -7.67
C LEU A 58 14.35 -6.48 -9.17
N GLN A 59 13.49 -5.71 -9.82
CA GLN A 59 13.31 -5.76 -11.27
C GLN A 59 14.58 -5.34 -12.01
N ALA A 60 15.24 -4.26 -11.57
CA ALA A 60 16.52 -3.84 -12.12
C ALA A 60 17.59 -4.92 -11.95
N ARG A 61 17.67 -5.54 -10.76
CA ARG A 61 18.62 -6.62 -10.48
C ARG A 61 18.32 -7.89 -11.28
N ARG A 62 17.03 -8.21 -11.46
CA ARG A 62 16.62 -9.31 -12.35
C ARG A 62 17.05 -9.04 -13.79
N ALA A 63 16.87 -7.81 -14.28
CA ALA A 63 17.31 -7.44 -15.63
C ALA A 63 18.84 -7.52 -15.77
N GLU A 64 19.59 -7.14 -14.74
CA GLU A 64 21.05 -7.28 -14.71
C GLU A 64 21.50 -8.76 -14.72
N LEU A 65 20.82 -9.62 -13.96
CA LEU A 65 21.11 -11.06 -13.91
C LEU A 65 20.74 -11.75 -15.22
N LEU A 66 19.63 -11.35 -15.84
CA LEU A 66 19.15 -11.86 -17.12
C LEU A 66 19.70 -11.08 -18.32
N ASN A 67 20.71 -10.24 -18.11
CA ASN A 67 21.38 -9.56 -19.21
C ASN A 67 21.92 -10.63 -20.17
N LEU A 68 21.50 -10.52 -21.44
CA LEU A 68 21.85 -11.45 -22.51
C LEU A 68 23.37 -11.67 -22.59
N GLU A 69 24.15 -10.60 -22.44
CA GLU A 69 25.62 -10.63 -22.48
C GLU A 69 26.19 -11.47 -21.31
N ARG A 70 25.58 -11.37 -20.13
CA ARG A 70 26.00 -12.13 -18.96
C ARG A 70 25.60 -13.61 -19.07
N MET A 71 24.41 -13.88 -19.60
CA MET A 71 23.96 -15.24 -19.88
C MET A 71 24.84 -15.90 -20.93
N GLU A 72 25.13 -15.20 -22.02
CA GLU A 72 26.04 -15.64 -23.08
C GLU A 72 27.42 -15.96 -22.52
N LYS A 73 28.00 -15.05 -21.72
CA LYS A 73 29.30 -15.27 -21.09
C LYS A 73 29.30 -16.51 -20.19
N ILE A 74 28.26 -16.72 -19.39
CA ILE A 74 28.14 -17.92 -18.54
C ILE A 74 28.02 -19.19 -19.39
N VAL A 75 27.19 -19.16 -20.43
CA VAL A 75 26.91 -20.30 -21.31
C VAL A 75 28.15 -20.70 -22.11
N VAL A 76 28.89 -19.72 -22.64
CA VAL A 76 30.13 -19.96 -23.39
C VAL A 76 31.30 -20.32 -22.46
N GLU A 77 31.57 -19.55 -21.41
CA GLU A 77 32.76 -19.74 -20.56
C GLU A 77 32.64 -20.88 -19.55
N LYS A 78 31.46 -21.04 -18.92
CA LYS A 78 31.29 -22.02 -17.83
C LYS A 78 30.69 -23.34 -18.28
N LEU A 79 29.78 -23.27 -19.25
CA LEU A 79 29.07 -24.45 -19.75
C LEU A 79 29.64 -24.96 -21.08
N GLY A 80 30.61 -24.25 -21.66
CA GLY A 80 31.34 -24.69 -22.85
C GLY A 80 30.50 -24.73 -24.12
N TYR A 81 29.37 -24.03 -24.15
CA TYR A 81 28.53 -23.96 -25.36
C TYR A 81 29.25 -23.16 -26.45
N GLN A 82 29.08 -23.60 -27.68
CA GLN A 82 29.59 -22.91 -28.87
C GLN A 82 28.47 -22.14 -29.56
N TYR A 83 28.86 -21.07 -30.23
CA TYR A 83 27.96 -20.31 -31.08
C TYR A 83 27.46 -21.18 -32.25
N PRO A 84 26.15 -21.21 -32.52
CA PRO A 84 25.61 -21.97 -33.66
C PRO A 84 26.07 -21.34 -34.98
N GLU A 85 26.32 -22.20 -35.97
CA GLU A 85 26.71 -21.76 -37.31
C GLU A 85 25.53 -21.19 -38.10
N ALA A 86 25.80 -20.28 -39.03
CA ALA A 86 24.78 -19.69 -39.89
C ALA A 86 24.16 -20.77 -40.80
N GLY A 87 22.99 -21.30 -40.40
CA GLY A 87 22.27 -22.36 -41.08
C GLY A 87 21.95 -23.58 -40.21
N GLN A 88 22.42 -23.62 -38.96
CA GLN A 88 22.14 -24.72 -38.05
C GLN A 88 20.68 -24.68 -37.54
N ILE A 89 19.94 -25.78 -37.71
CA ILE A 89 18.56 -25.92 -37.22
C ILE A 89 18.59 -26.56 -35.83
N ILE A 90 18.22 -25.79 -34.81
CA ILE A 90 18.11 -26.28 -33.43
C ILE A 90 16.70 -26.86 -33.24
N LYS A 91 16.61 -28.16 -32.91
CA LYS A 91 15.35 -28.81 -32.56
C LYS A 91 15.25 -28.93 -31.03
N VAL A 92 14.36 -28.14 -30.43
CA VAL A 92 14.06 -28.25 -29.00
C VAL A 92 13.13 -29.45 -28.81
N ILE A 93 13.60 -30.46 -28.07
CA ILE A 93 12.78 -31.58 -27.64
C ILE A 93 12.40 -31.28 -26.20
N VAL A 94 11.13 -30.94 -25.97
CA VAL A 94 10.57 -30.83 -24.63
C VAL A 94 10.23 -32.25 -24.21
N ASP A 95 10.91 -32.75 -23.18
CA ASP A 95 10.61 -34.06 -22.60
C ASP A 95 9.40 -33.87 -21.67
N ASP A 96 8.23 -34.36 -22.09
CA ASP A 96 6.95 -34.23 -21.38
C ASP A 96 6.84 -35.18 -20.17
N ASN A 97 7.98 -35.55 -19.57
CA ASN A 97 8.06 -36.42 -18.40
C ASN A 97 8.11 -35.57 -17.12
N GLU A 98 6.99 -34.94 -16.76
CA GLU A 98 6.55 -34.68 -15.37
C GLU A 98 5.07 -34.26 -15.31
#